data_AF-A0A411PFD5-F1
#
_entry.id   AF-A0A411PFD5-F1
#
_cell.length_a   1.000
_cell.length_b   1.000
_cell.length_c   1.000
_cell.angle_alpha   90.00
_cell.angle_beta   90.00
_cell.angle_gamma   90.00
#
_symmetry.space_group_name_H-M   'P 1'
#
loop_
_entity.id
_entity.type
_entity.pdbx_description
1 polymer ?
#
loop_
_entity_poly.entity_id
_entity_poly.type
_entity_poly.pdbx_seq_one_letter_code
_entity_poly.pdbx_strand_id
1 'polypeptide(L)'
;MELVMTTNHTTPLPQTLPSQNTTIGTEADLQASIQTKPKADSSYETSAATTRTRFANLDAIRGLALLGIFFLNILMMSNSLMGYAPHSPEIASDIAVGVFTSIFLEGRFISLFSMLFGVALLLQVQKVTQHNELTPLAATPIKQRLKWLILFGFAHGCLLFPGDILLTYGVCGLLIYRYTQLSVDELYTKAKKFIAIGFVVFLLMTLIPLDEEWHRGSELFNQELAIWTGSYVYQLIHQVGLTFLMIFMLPISTLWFCSGLMVLGMALWKQGYFEQGFSQTQLLKFAAASLLLSALDCGLRYSGNATLSQASAAIMTISAIPMAAIYLHIIVKLCQNNPLKLQWLQNVGKLSLSLYILQSIIGVSLLRFIFPEWQSEFNLIDYLLLALGVAAAQLVIANVYVRVFKQGPLEKLLRLLAKPKLQ
;
A
#
# COMPACT_ATOMS: atom_id res chain seq x y z
N MET A 1 -64.77 -9.01 39.85
CA MET A 1 -64.67 -7.61 40.31
C MET A 1 -64.27 -6.80 39.09
N GLU A 2 -65.09 -5.80 38.74
CA GLU A 2 -65.12 -5.10 37.45
C GLU A 2 -63.83 -4.30 37.14
N LEU A 3 -63.32 -4.21 35.90
CA LEU A 3 -63.82 -3.65 34.62
C LEU A 3 -63.47 -2.14 34.45
N VAL A 4 -62.56 -1.86 33.49
CA VAL A 4 -62.70 -0.86 32.40
C VAL A 4 -62.44 0.66 32.58
N MET A 5 -61.61 1.18 31.65
CA MET A 5 -61.54 2.50 30.97
C MET A 5 -61.22 3.85 31.66
N THR A 6 -60.13 4.45 31.15
CA THR A 6 -59.99 5.80 30.54
C THR A 6 -61.08 6.88 30.74
N THR A 7 -60.69 8.14 31.03
CA THR A 7 -60.71 9.31 30.10
C THR A 7 -60.28 10.65 30.76
N ASN A 8 -59.97 11.67 29.93
CA ASN A 8 -59.68 13.06 30.32
C ASN A 8 -60.96 13.88 30.58
N HIS A 9 -60.92 14.93 31.41
CA HIS A 9 -61.06 16.36 31.01
C HIS A 9 -61.53 17.35 32.11
N THR A 10 -60.94 18.56 32.04
CA THR A 10 -61.52 19.91 32.33
C THR A 10 -61.82 20.42 33.75
N THR A 11 -61.52 21.72 33.89
CA THR A 11 -61.65 22.68 35.01
C THR A 11 -63.07 23.11 35.36
N PRO A 12 -63.25 23.82 36.50
CA PRO A 12 -63.71 25.22 36.40
C PRO A 12 -63.02 26.24 37.35
N LEU A 13 -63.19 27.52 36.97
CA LEU A 13 -62.89 28.80 37.68
C LEU A 13 -64.00 29.11 38.76
N PRO A 14 -64.05 30.24 39.54
CA PRO A 14 -63.56 31.60 39.20
C PRO A 14 -63.20 32.62 40.35
N GLN A 15 -63.01 33.90 39.95
CA GLN A 15 -63.15 35.19 40.72
C GLN A 15 -62.02 35.55 41.72
N THR A 16 -61.53 36.82 41.86
CA THR A 16 -61.95 38.16 41.39
C THR A 16 -60.80 39.10 40.92
N LEU A 17 -61.17 40.14 40.15
CA LEU A 17 -60.47 41.41 39.81
C LEU A 17 -61.48 42.56 40.06
N PRO A 18 -61.20 43.90 39.92
CA PRO A 18 -60.09 44.62 39.27
C PRO A 18 -59.23 45.44 40.30
N SER A 19 -58.47 46.52 40.04
CA SER A 19 -58.23 47.50 38.94
C SER A 19 -56.80 48.12 39.12
N GLN A 20 -56.23 49.08 38.36
CA GLN A 20 -56.69 50.12 37.40
C GLN A 20 -55.68 50.32 36.22
N ASN A 21 -56.22 50.74 35.06
CA ASN A 21 -55.67 51.58 33.97
C ASN A 21 -54.16 51.97 33.97
N THR A 22 -53.36 51.54 32.99
CA THR A 22 -53.15 52.06 31.60
C THR A 22 -52.39 53.39 31.44
N THR A 23 -51.23 53.30 30.77
CA THR A 23 -50.89 54.18 29.64
C THR A 23 -50.10 53.40 28.58
N ILE A 24 -50.30 53.73 27.31
CA ILE A 24 -49.75 53.01 26.16
C ILE A 24 -48.45 53.69 25.70
N GLY A 25 -47.36 52.94 25.59
CA GLY A 25 -46.13 53.32 24.91
C GLY A 25 -46.10 52.72 23.49
N THR A 26 -45.73 53.53 22.50
CA THR A 26 -45.84 53.23 21.05
C THR A 26 -44.68 52.39 20.49
N GLU A 27 -44.90 51.77 19.32
CA GLU A 27 -44.03 50.87 18.55
C GLU A 27 -42.58 51.35 18.19
N ALA A 28 -42.11 52.47 18.73
CA ALA A 28 -40.78 53.02 18.45
C ALA A 28 -39.63 52.35 19.24
N ASP A 29 -39.93 51.75 20.39
CA ASP A 29 -38.90 51.25 21.32
C ASP A 29 -38.30 49.87 20.96
N LEU A 30 -38.78 49.20 19.90
CA LEU A 30 -38.31 47.86 19.53
C LEU A 30 -37.13 47.81 18.55
N GLN A 31 -36.61 48.95 18.07
CA GLN A 31 -35.50 49.01 17.08
C GLN A 31 -34.12 49.34 17.67
N ALA A 32 -33.99 49.46 19.00
CA ALA A 32 -32.77 49.98 19.67
C ALA A 32 -31.84 48.91 20.28
N SER A 33 -31.80 47.68 19.75
CA SER A 33 -30.99 46.56 20.31
C SER A 33 -29.89 46.02 19.38
N ILE A 34 -29.64 46.64 18.23
CA ILE A 34 -28.55 46.27 17.30
C ILE A 34 -27.55 47.43 17.16
N GLN A 35 -26.66 47.58 18.15
CA GLN A 35 -25.31 48.17 17.98
C GLN A 35 -24.51 48.11 19.29
N THR A 36 -23.48 47.26 19.35
CA THR A 36 -22.23 47.50 20.10
C THR A 36 -21.24 46.35 19.86
N LYS A 37 -20.13 46.64 19.16
CA LYS A 37 -18.87 45.90 19.36
C LYS A 37 -17.70 46.84 19.02
N PRO A 38 -16.62 46.88 19.82
CA PRO A 38 -15.54 47.86 19.60
C PRO A 38 -14.71 47.55 18.35
N LYS A 39 -14.13 48.58 17.74
CA LYS A 39 -12.99 48.41 16.82
C LYS A 39 -11.82 47.79 17.58
N ALA A 40 -11.26 46.71 17.05
CA ALA A 40 -9.98 46.14 17.45
C ALA A 40 -9.08 46.02 16.21
N ASP A 41 -7.76 46.09 16.41
CA ASP A 41 -6.79 46.46 15.38
C ASP A 41 -6.68 45.52 14.18
N SER A 42 -6.50 46.11 13.00
CA SER A 42 -6.28 45.42 11.73
C SER A 42 -4.83 44.98 11.53
N SER A 43 -4.30 44.17 12.47
CA SER A 43 -3.01 43.51 12.33
C SER A 43 -3.08 42.09 12.90
N TYR A 44 -2.32 41.15 12.33
CA TYR A 44 -2.26 39.73 12.68
C TYR A 44 -3.40 38.80 12.21
N GLU A 45 -3.85 38.92 10.95
CA GLU A 45 -4.28 37.74 10.18
C GLU A 45 -3.23 37.34 9.13
N THR A 46 -2.00 37.13 9.59
CA THR A 46 -1.07 36.24 8.87
C THR A 46 -1.68 34.85 8.92
N SER A 47 -2.39 34.46 7.86
CA SER A 47 -3.04 33.16 7.75
C SER A 47 -2.06 32.06 8.17
N ALA A 48 -2.28 31.49 9.36
CA ALA A 48 -1.53 30.37 9.86
C ALA A 48 -1.88 29.17 8.98
N ALA A 49 -1.17 29.04 7.86
CA ALA A 49 -1.31 27.96 6.91
C ALA A 49 -1.25 26.67 7.71
N THR A 50 -2.40 25.98 7.82
CA THR A 50 -2.55 24.82 8.69
C THR A 50 -1.49 23.81 8.31
N THR A 51 -0.44 23.72 9.14
CA THR A 51 0.74 22.89 8.88
C THR A 51 0.26 21.46 8.84
N ARG A 52 -0.04 20.98 7.64
CA ARG A 52 -0.64 19.67 7.40
C ARG A 52 0.33 18.64 7.98
N THR A 53 0.04 18.11 9.18
CA THR A 53 0.95 17.27 9.95
C THR A 53 1.37 16.09 9.10
N ARG A 54 2.59 16.18 8.57
CA ARG A 54 3.06 15.29 7.51
C ARG A 54 4.02 14.31 8.14
N PHE A 55 3.61 13.05 8.22
CA PHE A 55 4.40 11.98 8.77
C PHE A 55 5.61 11.67 7.88
N ALA A 56 6.73 12.33 8.15
CA ALA A 56 8.00 12.18 7.45
C ALA A 56 8.51 10.73 7.51
N ASN A 57 8.23 10.01 8.61
CA ASN A 57 8.49 8.58 8.70
C ASN A 57 7.73 7.80 7.61
N LEU A 58 6.42 7.99 7.45
CA LEU A 58 5.62 7.26 6.46
C LEU A 58 6.08 7.53 5.02
N ASP A 59 6.46 8.77 4.70
CA ASP A 59 6.99 9.09 3.37
C ASP A 59 8.39 8.48 3.16
N ALA A 60 9.28 8.48 4.16
CA ALA A 60 10.60 7.85 4.07
C ALA A 60 10.51 6.32 3.93
N ILE A 61 9.68 5.65 4.73
CA ILE A 61 9.49 4.19 4.66
C ILE A 61 8.87 3.82 3.30
N ARG A 62 7.94 4.62 2.77
CA ARG A 62 7.35 4.41 1.43
C ARG A 62 8.38 4.58 0.31
N GLY A 63 9.31 5.53 0.47
CA GLY A 63 10.45 5.70 -0.44
C GLY A 63 11.36 4.47 -0.45
N LEU A 64 11.74 3.95 0.72
CA LEU A 64 12.55 2.73 0.82
C LEU A 64 11.85 1.55 0.14
N ALA A 65 10.60 1.31 0.49
CA ALA A 65 9.83 0.20 -0.02
C ALA A 65 9.66 0.24 -1.54
N LEU A 66 9.45 1.44 -2.13
CA LEU A 66 9.32 1.59 -3.57
C LEU A 66 10.62 1.29 -4.33
N LEU A 67 11.77 1.77 -3.84
CA LEU A 67 13.06 1.47 -4.47
C LEU A 67 13.40 -0.01 -4.30
N GLY A 68 13.10 -0.58 -3.13
CA GLY A 68 13.33 -1.98 -2.81
C GLY A 68 12.49 -2.96 -3.64
N ILE A 69 11.25 -2.62 -4.00
CA ILE A 69 10.39 -3.44 -4.86
C ILE A 69 11.01 -3.66 -6.26
N PHE A 70 11.76 -2.69 -6.78
CA PHE A 70 12.29 -2.77 -8.14
C PHE A 70 13.30 -3.91 -8.34
N PHE A 71 14.10 -4.24 -7.32
CA PHE A 71 15.11 -5.29 -7.36
C PHE A 71 14.56 -6.68 -7.71
N LEU A 72 13.28 -6.95 -7.44
CA LEU A 72 12.64 -8.23 -7.75
C LEU A 72 11.73 -8.10 -8.97
N ASN A 73 11.04 -6.97 -9.11
CA ASN A 73 10.19 -6.75 -10.27
C ASN A 73 11.02 -6.68 -11.58
N ILE A 74 12.29 -6.27 -11.55
CA ILE A 74 13.13 -6.25 -12.77
C ILE A 74 13.34 -7.65 -13.38
N LEU A 75 13.42 -8.69 -12.53
CA LEU A 75 13.51 -10.09 -12.98
C LEU A 75 12.22 -10.51 -13.70
N MET A 76 11.08 -10.13 -13.14
CA MET A 76 9.76 -10.34 -13.75
C MET A 76 9.52 -9.47 -15.00
N MET A 77 10.20 -8.32 -15.13
CA MET A 77 10.08 -7.48 -16.32
C MET A 77 10.82 -8.06 -17.52
N SER A 78 11.88 -8.86 -17.30
CA SER A 78 12.46 -9.74 -18.33
C SER A 78 11.39 -10.73 -18.81
N ASN A 79 11.00 -11.64 -17.92
CA ASN A 79 10.00 -12.67 -18.19
C ASN A 79 8.82 -12.51 -17.22
N SER A 80 7.62 -12.30 -17.74
CA SER A 80 6.45 -11.91 -16.92
C SER A 80 5.84 -13.02 -16.07
N LEU A 81 6.22 -14.29 -16.28
CA LEU A 81 5.59 -15.46 -15.66
C LEU A 81 6.56 -16.18 -14.69
N MET A 82 7.75 -16.48 -15.18
CA MET A 82 8.79 -17.31 -14.53
C MET A 82 9.99 -16.48 -14.03
N GLY A 83 10.26 -15.33 -14.65
CA GLY A 83 11.28 -14.39 -14.18
C GLY A 83 12.72 -14.72 -14.57
N TYR A 84 13.59 -14.85 -13.57
CA TYR A 84 14.99 -15.17 -13.81
C TYR A 84 15.15 -16.64 -14.20
N ALA A 85 15.79 -16.90 -15.34
CA ALA A 85 16.17 -18.25 -15.76
C ALA A 85 17.57 -18.58 -15.22
N PRO A 86 17.72 -19.53 -14.28
CA PRO A 86 19.04 -19.90 -13.76
C PRO A 86 19.88 -20.57 -14.85
N HIS A 87 21.21 -20.50 -14.68
CA HIS A 87 22.11 -21.38 -15.42
C HIS A 87 21.96 -22.83 -14.97
N SER A 88 22.23 -23.78 -15.87
CA SER A 88 22.27 -25.21 -15.57
C SER A 88 23.62 -25.78 -16.01
N PRO A 89 24.54 -26.13 -15.10
CA PRO A 89 24.45 -25.99 -13.64
C PRO A 89 24.43 -24.53 -13.15
N GLU A 90 23.88 -24.30 -11.95
CA GLU A 90 23.79 -22.97 -11.35
C GLU A 90 25.18 -22.42 -10.98
N ILE A 91 25.40 -21.13 -11.26
CA ILE A 91 26.70 -20.47 -11.03
C ILE A 91 26.80 -19.89 -9.62
N ALA A 92 28.00 -19.92 -9.03
CA ALA A 92 28.23 -19.50 -7.65
C ALA A 92 27.83 -18.04 -7.35
N SER A 93 27.90 -17.14 -8.35
CA SER A 93 27.44 -15.76 -8.21
C SER A 93 25.93 -15.65 -8.04
N ASP A 94 25.15 -16.48 -8.75
CA ASP A 94 23.70 -16.49 -8.64
C ASP A 94 23.25 -17.09 -7.31
N ILE A 95 23.88 -18.17 -6.85
CA ILE A 95 23.63 -18.72 -5.50
C ILE A 95 23.91 -17.66 -4.42
N ALA A 96 25.04 -16.95 -4.52
CA ALA A 96 25.41 -15.91 -3.56
C ALA A 96 24.44 -14.72 -3.56
N VAL A 97 24.04 -14.24 -4.74
CA VAL A 97 23.04 -13.16 -4.86
C VAL A 97 21.66 -13.64 -4.43
N GLY A 98 21.25 -14.85 -4.81
CA GLY A 98 19.98 -15.47 -4.45
C GLY A 98 19.81 -15.68 -2.95
N VAL A 99 20.87 -16.11 -2.24
CA VAL A 99 20.88 -16.14 -0.76
C VAL A 99 20.76 -14.71 -0.19
N PHE A 100 21.44 -13.72 -0.77
CA PHE A 100 21.33 -12.33 -0.33
C PHE A 100 19.92 -11.75 -0.56
N THR A 101 19.30 -11.99 -1.73
CA THR A 101 17.93 -11.54 -2.02
C THR A 101 16.89 -12.27 -1.16
N SER A 102 17.09 -13.57 -0.92
CA SER A 102 16.31 -14.44 -0.03
C SER A 102 16.38 -14.03 1.45
N ILE A 103 17.42 -13.33 1.89
CA ILE A 103 17.49 -12.77 3.26
C ILE A 103 16.96 -11.33 3.31
N PHE A 104 17.37 -10.47 2.38
CA PHE A 104 17.19 -9.01 2.52
C PHE A 104 16.12 -8.39 1.61
N LEU A 105 15.85 -8.94 0.42
CA LEU A 105 15.03 -8.23 -0.59
C LEU A 105 13.64 -8.85 -0.86
N GLU A 106 13.57 -10.15 -1.17
CA GLU A 106 12.35 -10.82 -1.67
C GLU A 106 11.14 -10.71 -0.73
N GLY A 107 10.03 -10.15 -1.20
CA GLY A 107 8.83 -9.96 -0.37
C GLY A 107 8.95 -8.90 0.75
N ARG A 108 10.13 -8.62 1.31
CA ARG A 108 10.34 -7.65 2.42
C ARG A 108 9.76 -6.28 2.11
N PHE A 109 10.06 -5.74 0.93
CA PHE A 109 9.59 -4.42 0.53
C PHE A 109 8.09 -4.41 0.15
N ILE A 110 7.56 -5.52 -0.39
CA ILE A 110 6.12 -5.70 -0.62
C ILE A 110 5.37 -5.77 0.72
N SER A 111 5.93 -6.44 1.74
CA SER A 111 5.37 -6.47 3.10
C SER A 111 5.36 -5.07 3.71
N LEU A 112 6.45 -4.33 3.57
CA LEU A 112 6.57 -2.95 4.06
C LEU A 112 5.58 -2.00 3.37
N PHE A 113 5.48 -2.08 2.04
CA PHE A 113 4.55 -1.29 1.23
C PHE A 113 3.08 -1.65 1.50
N SER A 114 2.77 -2.94 1.73
CA SER A 114 1.45 -3.42 2.15
C SER A 114 1.05 -2.81 3.49
N MET A 115 1.90 -2.92 4.51
CA MET A 115 1.65 -2.31 5.82
C MET A 115 1.39 -0.81 5.69
N LEU A 116 2.23 -0.08 4.94
CA LEU A 116 2.05 1.35 4.68
C LEU A 116 0.76 1.70 3.93
N PHE A 117 0.31 0.85 3.00
CA PHE A 117 -0.95 1.06 2.29
C PHE A 117 -2.14 0.95 3.24
N GLY A 118 -2.13 -0.03 4.14
CA GLY A 118 -3.11 -0.17 5.22
C GLY A 118 -3.15 1.07 6.13
N VAL A 119 -1.98 1.58 6.54
CA VAL A 119 -1.87 2.84 7.31
C VAL A 119 -2.43 4.03 6.52
N ALA A 120 -2.06 4.17 5.25
CA ALA A 120 -2.52 5.26 4.41
C ALA A 120 -4.05 5.23 4.20
N LEU A 121 -4.66 4.04 4.16
CA LEU A 121 -6.11 3.85 4.09
C LEU A 121 -6.79 4.18 5.43
N LEU A 122 -6.23 3.74 6.56
CA LEU A 122 -6.71 4.10 7.90
C LEU A 122 -6.70 5.62 8.11
N LEU A 123 -5.60 6.29 7.77
CA LEU A 123 -5.50 7.76 7.85
C LEU A 123 -6.48 8.49 6.93
N GLN A 124 -6.81 7.91 5.76
CA GLN A 124 -7.84 8.45 4.88
C GLN A 124 -9.24 8.33 5.50
N VAL A 125 -9.57 7.18 6.11
CA VAL A 125 -10.83 7.01 6.84
C VAL A 125 -10.91 7.98 8.01
N GLN A 126 -9.90 7.99 8.89
CA GLN A 126 -9.84 8.87 10.07
C GLN A 126 -10.03 10.34 9.72
N LYS A 127 -9.46 10.80 8.59
CA LYS A 127 -9.62 12.17 8.12
C LYS A 127 -11.07 12.51 7.71
N VAL A 128 -11.83 11.57 7.17
CA VAL A 128 -13.25 11.82 6.80
C VAL A 128 -14.18 11.59 7.99
N THR A 129 -13.83 10.68 8.91
CA THR A 129 -14.58 10.40 10.14
C THR A 129 -14.19 11.29 11.32
N GLN A 130 -13.53 12.44 11.08
CA GLN A 130 -12.98 13.29 12.14
C GLN A 130 -14.04 13.84 13.11
N HIS A 131 -15.31 13.88 12.69
CA HIS A 131 -16.44 14.39 13.48
C HIS A 131 -17.69 13.49 13.44
N ASN A 132 -17.67 12.35 12.75
CA ASN A 132 -18.84 11.48 12.53
C ASN A 132 -18.42 10.04 12.20
N GLU A 133 -19.34 9.10 12.32
CA GLU A 133 -19.15 7.71 11.86
C GLU A 133 -18.89 7.60 10.34
N LEU A 134 -18.39 6.44 9.90
CA LEU A 134 -18.08 6.18 8.49
C LEU A 134 -19.36 5.93 7.68
N THR A 135 -20.03 7.00 7.29
CA THR A 135 -21.21 6.92 6.41
C THR A 135 -20.84 6.39 5.01
N PRO A 136 -21.78 5.76 4.28
CA PRO A 136 -21.54 5.33 2.90
C PRO A 136 -21.09 6.47 1.97
N LEU A 137 -21.63 7.68 2.19
CA LEU A 137 -21.26 8.89 1.45
C LEU A 137 -19.81 9.30 1.76
N ALA A 138 -19.42 9.35 3.04
CA ALA A 138 -18.05 9.61 3.49
C ALA A 138 -17.03 8.61 2.92
N ALA A 139 -17.42 7.35 2.75
CA ALA A 139 -16.58 6.33 2.12
C ALA A 139 -16.42 6.48 0.60
N THR A 140 -17.22 7.32 -0.08
CA THR A 140 -17.23 7.45 -1.55
C THR A 140 -15.88 7.82 -2.15
N PRO A 141 -15.16 8.86 -1.68
CA PRO A 141 -13.88 9.24 -2.28
C PRO A 141 -12.80 8.16 -2.11
N ILE A 142 -12.86 7.44 -0.98
CA ILE A 142 -11.95 6.33 -0.66
C ILE A 142 -12.22 5.15 -1.61
N LYS A 143 -13.49 4.75 -1.76
CA LYS A 143 -13.90 3.70 -2.70
C LYS A 143 -13.58 4.05 -4.15
N GLN A 144 -13.79 5.31 -4.56
CA GLN A 144 -13.43 5.76 -5.92
C GLN A 144 -11.93 5.71 -6.14
N ARG A 145 -11.10 6.21 -5.20
CA ARG A 145 -9.64 6.07 -5.26
C ARG A 145 -9.21 4.62 -5.44
N LEU A 146 -9.81 3.69 -4.69
CA LEU A 146 -9.49 2.26 -4.78
C LEU A 146 -9.92 1.65 -6.12
N LYS A 147 -11.11 1.99 -6.64
CA LYS A 147 -11.57 1.56 -7.98
C LYS A 147 -10.66 2.09 -9.10
N TRP A 148 -10.20 3.33 -9.02
CA TRP A 148 -9.24 3.89 -9.97
C TRP A 148 -7.85 3.25 -9.84
N LEU A 149 -7.46 2.81 -8.65
CA LEU A 149 -6.23 2.02 -8.47
C LEU A 149 -6.35 0.63 -9.14
N ILE A 150 -7.52 -0.03 -9.03
CA ILE A 150 -7.81 -1.27 -9.76
C ILE A 150 -7.73 -1.05 -11.27
N LEU A 151 -8.35 0.02 -11.80
CA LEU A 151 -8.35 0.29 -13.24
C LEU A 151 -6.97 0.69 -13.77
N PHE A 152 -6.18 1.45 -13.00
CA PHE A 152 -4.79 1.74 -13.36
C PHE A 152 -3.92 0.50 -13.31
N GLY A 153 -4.11 -0.38 -12.34
CA GLY A 153 -3.42 -1.65 -12.27
C GLY A 153 -3.78 -2.61 -13.40
N PHE A 154 -5.06 -2.67 -13.78
CA PHE A 154 -5.51 -3.43 -14.96
C PHE A 154 -4.89 -2.90 -16.26
N ALA A 155 -4.90 -1.58 -16.46
CA ALA A 155 -4.31 -0.95 -17.64
C ALA A 155 -2.78 -1.14 -17.69
N HIS A 156 -2.09 -1.01 -16.54
CA HIS A 156 -0.66 -1.27 -16.43
C HIS A 156 -0.32 -2.76 -16.66
N GLY A 157 -1.12 -3.68 -16.11
CA GLY A 157 -0.97 -5.11 -16.33
C GLY A 157 -1.04 -5.51 -17.80
N CYS A 158 -2.07 -5.02 -18.49
CA CYS A 158 -2.27 -5.31 -19.92
C CYS A 158 -1.24 -4.63 -20.83
N LEU A 159 -0.83 -3.37 -20.53
CA LEU A 159 -0.04 -2.55 -21.46
C LEU A 159 1.48 -2.55 -21.17
N LEU A 160 1.91 -2.88 -19.96
CA LEU A 160 3.31 -2.74 -19.55
C LEU A 160 3.86 -4.02 -18.90
N PHE A 161 3.21 -4.53 -17.86
CA PHE A 161 3.73 -5.64 -17.09
C PHE A 161 2.64 -6.25 -16.16
N PRO A 162 2.24 -7.53 -16.32
CA PRO A 162 1.10 -8.12 -15.59
C PRO A 162 1.33 -8.30 -14.09
N GLY A 163 2.59 -8.31 -13.61
CA GLY A 163 2.95 -8.41 -12.19
C GLY A 163 2.68 -7.15 -11.35
N ASP A 164 1.54 -6.51 -11.59
CA ASP A 164 1.12 -5.27 -10.96
C ASP A 164 0.67 -5.43 -9.50
N ILE A 165 1.06 -4.46 -8.67
CA ILE A 165 0.64 -4.39 -7.27
C ILE A 165 -0.55 -3.44 -7.05
N LEU A 166 -0.85 -2.52 -7.98
CA LEU A 166 -1.93 -1.54 -7.85
C LEU A 166 -3.31 -2.21 -7.86
N LEU A 167 -3.55 -3.17 -8.76
CA LEU A 167 -4.77 -3.94 -8.86
C LEU A 167 -5.02 -4.71 -7.57
N THR A 168 -4.02 -5.51 -7.18
CA THR A 168 -4.00 -6.27 -5.93
C THR A 168 -4.31 -5.37 -4.74
N TYR A 169 -3.68 -4.19 -4.64
CA TYR A 169 -3.89 -3.26 -3.53
C TYR A 169 -5.22 -2.53 -3.57
N GLY A 170 -5.77 -2.28 -4.76
CA GLY A 170 -7.11 -1.74 -4.94
C GLY A 170 -8.18 -2.71 -4.43
N VAL A 171 -8.06 -4.00 -4.79
CA VAL A 171 -8.96 -5.08 -4.33
C VAL A 171 -8.79 -5.31 -2.82
N CYS A 172 -7.56 -5.50 -2.32
CA CYS A 172 -7.27 -5.61 -0.89
C CYS A 172 -7.82 -4.39 -0.12
N GLY A 173 -7.64 -3.18 -0.64
CA GLY A 173 -8.19 -1.96 -0.04
C GLY A 173 -9.71 -1.96 0.09
N LEU A 174 -10.42 -2.43 -0.95
CA LEU A 174 -11.89 -2.60 -0.91
C LEU A 174 -12.33 -3.72 0.05
N LEU A 175 -11.49 -4.72 0.30
CA LEU A 175 -11.72 -5.72 1.34
C LEU A 175 -11.53 -5.11 2.74
N ILE A 176 -10.42 -4.43 2.99
CA ILE A 176 -10.00 -4.08 4.36
C ILE A 176 -10.54 -2.74 4.88
N TYR A 177 -11.05 -1.83 4.04
CA TYR A 177 -11.46 -0.50 4.53
C TYR A 177 -12.52 -0.59 5.65
N ARG A 178 -13.34 -1.65 5.64
CA ARG A 178 -14.35 -1.95 6.66
C ARG A 178 -13.76 -2.32 8.03
N TYR A 179 -12.48 -2.64 8.11
CA TYR A 179 -11.79 -3.02 9.35
C TYR A 179 -11.06 -1.84 10.01
N THR A 180 -10.96 -0.67 9.36
CA THR A 180 -10.21 0.49 9.87
C THR A 180 -10.69 1.00 11.24
N GLN A 181 -11.97 0.82 11.56
CA GLN A 181 -12.57 1.23 12.83
C GLN A 181 -12.38 0.21 13.97
N LEU A 182 -11.97 -1.03 13.68
CA LEU A 182 -11.79 -2.08 14.70
C LEU A 182 -10.73 -1.72 15.74
N SER A 183 -10.86 -2.29 16.95
CA SER A 183 -9.85 -2.20 18.00
C SER A 183 -8.53 -2.85 17.59
N VAL A 184 -7.47 -2.59 18.36
CA VAL A 184 -6.12 -3.09 18.04
C VAL A 184 -6.05 -4.63 18.08
N ASP A 185 -6.70 -5.26 19.05
CA ASP A 185 -6.69 -6.73 19.21
C ASP A 185 -7.52 -7.43 18.13
N GLU A 186 -8.63 -6.82 17.70
CA GLU A 186 -9.40 -7.28 16.55
C GLU A 186 -8.60 -7.16 15.25
N LEU A 187 -7.88 -6.05 15.05
CA LEU A 187 -6.98 -5.87 13.89
C LEU A 187 -5.89 -6.96 13.89
N TYR A 188 -5.22 -7.22 15.01
CA TYR A 188 -4.26 -8.32 15.10
C TYR A 188 -4.91 -9.69 14.82
N THR A 189 -6.13 -9.92 15.30
CA THR A 189 -6.87 -11.17 15.06
C THR A 189 -7.22 -11.34 13.58
N LYS A 190 -7.64 -10.27 12.90
CA LYS A 190 -7.92 -10.28 11.44
C LYS A 190 -6.63 -10.45 10.63
N ALA A 191 -5.56 -9.75 11.00
CA ALA A 191 -4.25 -9.86 10.35
C ALA A 191 -3.71 -11.30 10.42
N LYS A 192 -3.70 -11.92 11.61
CA LYS A 192 -3.30 -13.33 11.80
C LYS A 192 -4.11 -14.28 10.93
N LYS A 193 -5.45 -14.13 10.90
CA LYS A 193 -6.34 -14.98 10.08
C LYS A 193 -6.04 -14.84 8.59
N PHE A 194 -5.90 -13.62 8.07
CA PHE A 194 -5.60 -13.39 6.65
C PHE A 194 -4.19 -13.84 6.25
N ILE A 195 -3.17 -13.62 7.09
CA ILE A 195 -1.81 -14.14 6.85
C ILE A 195 -1.81 -15.67 6.88
N ALA A 196 -2.51 -16.31 7.82
CA ALA A 196 -2.61 -17.76 7.88
C ALA A 196 -3.32 -18.36 6.66
N ILE A 197 -4.42 -17.75 6.18
CA ILE A 197 -5.09 -18.15 4.93
C ILE A 197 -4.12 -18.02 3.75
N GLY A 198 -3.43 -16.88 3.62
CA GLY A 198 -2.43 -16.68 2.56
C GLY A 198 -1.29 -17.70 2.59
N PHE A 199 -0.79 -18.04 3.79
CA PHE A 199 0.24 -19.06 3.97
C PHE A 199 -0.24 -20.46 3.58
N VAL A 200 -1.43 -20.88 4.02
CA VAL A 200 -2.03 -22.16 3.63
C VAL A 200 -2.27 -22.21 2.13
N VAL A 201 -2.73 -21.12 1.52
CA VAL A 201 -2.91 -21.00 0.07
C VAL A 201 -1.57 -21.19 -0.66
N PHE A 202 -0.50 -20.49 -0.25
CA PHE A 202 0.82 -20.71 -0.85
C PHE A 202 1.33 -22.13 -0.66
N LEU A 203 1.12 -22.75 0.50
CA LEU A 203 1.49 -24.16 0.75
C LEU A 203 0.69 -25.14 -0.13
N LEU A 204 -0.58 -24.85 -0.42
CA LEU A 204 -1.38 -25.66 -1.35
C LEU A 204 -0.93 -25.51 -2.81
N MET A 205 -0.38 -24.35 -3.20
CA MET A 205 0.20 -24.16 -4.53
C MET A 205 1.44 -25.04 -4.75
N THR A 206 2.20 -25.41 -3.70
CA THR A 206 3.36 -26.32 -3.82
C THR A 206 2.97 -27.77 -4.09
N LEU A 207 1.66 -28.09 -4.11
CA LEU A 207 1.13 -29.40 -4.49
C LEU A 207 0.80 -29.48 -5.98
N ILE A 208 0.86 -28.35 -6.70
CA ILE A 208 0.72 -28.31 -8.16
C ILE A 208 2.10 -28.68 -8.74
N PRO A 209 2.25 -29.82 -9.43
CA PRO A 209 3.52 -30.17 -10.05
C PRO A 209 3.84 -29.18 -11.16
N LEU A 210 5.09 -28.71 -11.18
CA LEU A 210 5.68 -27.97 -12.28
C LEU A 210 6.60 -28.94 -13.03
N ASP A 211 6.04 -29.62 -14.03
CA ASP A 211 6.73 -30.68 -14.78
C ASP A 211 7.67 -30.14 -15.88
N GLU A 212 7.63 -28.83 -16.16
CA GLU A 212 8.46 -28.17 -17.18
C GLU A 212 9.74 -27.56 -16.59
N GLU A 213 10.89 -27.89 -17.20
CA GLU A 213 12.20 -27.40 -16.75
C GLU A 213 12.39 -25.91 -17.06
N TRP A 214 12.62 -25.11 -16.02
CA TRP A 214 12.91 -23.68 -16.14
C TRP A 214 14.39 -23.37 -15.87
N HIS A 215 15.17 -23.26 -16.95
CA HIS A 215 16.55 -22.78 -16.91
C HIS A 215 16.94 -22.17 -18.26
N ARG A 216 18.05 -21.43 -18.30
CA ARG A 216 18.58 -20.83 -19.53
C ARG A 216 18.81 -21.93 -20.58
N GLY A 217 18.22 -21.75 -21.77
CA GLY A 217 18.29 -22.71 -22.88
C GLY A 217 17.27 -23.85 -22.85
N SER A 218 16.41 -23.98 -21.83
CA SER A 218 15.29 -24.92 -21.88
C SER A 218 14.25 -24.51 -22.92
N GLU A 219 13.41 -25.45 -23.37
CA GLU A 219 12.41 -25.18 -24.40
C GLU A 219 11.40 -24.09 -23.96
N LEU A 220 10.90 -24.18 -22.72
CA LEU A 220 10.02 -23.17 -22.12
C LEU A 220 10.70 -21.79 -22.07
N PHE A 221 12.00 -21.74 -21.70
CA PHE A 221 12.75 -20.48 -21.71
C PHE A 221 12.84 -19.86 -23.11
N ASN A 222 13.13 -20.67 -24.14
CA ASN A 222 13.26 -20.18 -25.51
C ASN A 222 11.91 -19.69 -26.08
N GLN A 223 10.81 -20.38 -25.77
CA GLN A 223 9.45 -19.97 -26.15
C GLN A 223 9.06 -18.64 -25.50
N GLU A 224 9.27 -18.51 -24.20
CA GLU A 224 9.01 -17.28 -23.46
C GLU A 224 9.90 -16.12 -23.93
N LEU A 225 11.19 -16.36 -24.18
CA LEU A 225 12.09 -15.35 -24.73
C LEU A 225 11.58 -14.82 -26.08
N ALA A 226 11.10 -15.70 -26.96
CA ALA A 226 10.49 -15.31 -28.23
C ALA A 226 9.20 -14.49 -28.06
N ILE A 227 8.41 -14.75 -27.01
CA ILE A 227 7.26 -13.91 -26.65
C ILE A 227 7.73 -12.51 -26.22
N TRP A 228 8.63 -12.43 -25.24
CA TRP A 228 9.02 -11.16 -24.59
C TRP A 228 10.00 -10.30 -25.39
N THR A 229 10.63 -10.85 -26.42
CA THR A 229 11.44 -10.10 -27.43
C THR A 229 10.71 -9.91 -28.76
N GLY A 230 9.53 -10.54 -28.93
CA GLY A 230 8.68 -10.40 -30.11
C GLY A 230 7.95 -9.05 -30.20
N SER A 231 7.15 -8.87 -31.25
CA SER A 231 6.42 -7.61 -31.49
C SER A 231 5.53 -7.21 -30.30
N TYR A 232 5.41 -5.90 -30.04
CA TYR A 232 4.58 -5.41 -28.92
C TYR A 232 3.11 -5.85 -29.01
N VAL A 233 2.54 -6.04 -30.21
CA VAL A 233 1.17 -6.56 -30.37
C VAL A 233 1.06 -8.00 -29.86
N TYR A 234 2.08 -8.83 -30.11
CA TYR A 234 2.13 -10.20 -29.61
C TYR A 234 2.31 -10.24 -28.09
N GLN A 235 3.22 -9.41 -27.56
CA GLN A 235 3.37 -9.22 -26.11
C GLN A 235 2.07 -8.73 -25.45
N LEU A 236 1.35 -7.79 -26.07
CA LEU A 236 0.10 -7.23 -25.56
C LEU A 236 -0.99 -8.30 -25.40
N ILE A 237 -1.14 -9.20 -26.37
CA ILE A 237 -2.11 -10.32 -26.30
C ILE A 237 -1.78 -11.22 -25.11
N HIS A 238 -0.51 -11.60 -24.95
CA HIS A 238 -0.04 -12.41 -23.82
C HIS A 238 -0.22 -11.70 -22.47
N GLN A 239 0.12 -10.41 -22.38
CA GLN A 239 -0.05 -9.61 -21.16
C GLN A 239 -1.51 -9.45 -20.74
N VAL A 240 -2.42 -9.28 -21.70
CA VAL A 240 -3.87 -9.27 -21.42
C VAL A 240 -4.30 -10.62 -20.86
N GLY A 241 -3.90 -11.74 -21.48
CA GLY A 241 -4.16 -13.09 -20.99
C GLY A 241 -3.64 -13.32 -19.57
N LEU A 242 -2.37 -13.02 -19.32
CA LEU A 242 -1.73 -13.12 -18.00
C LEU A 242 -2.38 -12.20 -16.97
N THR A 243 -2.80 -10.98 -17.34
CA THR A 243 -3.51 -10.07 -16.43
C THR A 243 -4.86 -10.64 -16.00
N PHE A 244 -5.63 -11.22 -16.92
CA PHE A 244 -6.88 -11.91 -16.59
C PHE A 244 -6.64 -13.16 -15.73
N LEU A 245 -5.60 -13.95 -16.03
CA LEU A 245 -5.19 -15.09 -15.21
C LEU A 245 -4.83 -14.66 -13.79
N MET A 246 -4.01 -13.61 -13.63
CA MET A 246 -3.62 -13.09 -12.32
C MET A 246 -4.81 -12.53 -11.52
N ILE A 247 -5.81 -11.94 -12.17
CA ILE A 247 -7.06 -11.52 -11.50
C ILE A 247 -7.86 -12.72 -11.01
N PHE A 248 -7.94 -13.78 -11.81
CA PHE A 248 -8.61 -15.02 -11.42
C PHE A 248 -7.87 -15.74 -10.27
N MET A 249 -6.54 -15.78 -10.33
CA MET A 249 -5.67 -16.38 -9.32
C MET A 249 -5.50 -15.53 -8.06
N LEU A 250 -5.89 -14.25 -8.08
CA LEU A 250 -5.70 -13.31 -6.95
C LEU A 250 -6.22 -13.85 -5.59
N PRO A 251 -7.45 -14.42 -5.49
CA PRO A 251 -7.97 -14.97 -4.22
C PRO A 251 -7.25 -16.23 -3.74
N ILE A 252 -6.56 -16.95 -4.65
CA ILE A 252 -5.76 -18.15 -4.36
C ILE A 252 -4.25 -17.86 -4.49
N SER A 253 -3.85 -16.60 -4.31
CA SER A 253 -2.45 -16.18 -4.22
C SER A 253 -2.30 -15.04 -3.21
N THR A 254 -2.08 -13.80 -3.67
CA THR A 254 -1.59 -12.70 -2.85
C THR A 254 -2.67 -11.95 -2.05
N LEU A 255 -3.97 -12.11 -2.37
CA LEU A 255 -5.08 -11.33 -1.80
C LEU A 255 -5.09 -11.37 -0.26
N TRP A 256 -5.08 -12.57 0.32
CA TRP A 256 -5.19 -12.76 1.77
C TRP A 256 -3.93 -12.29 2.47
N PHE A 257 -2.76 -12.64 1.93
CA PHE A 257 -1.48 -12.23 2.52
C PHE A 257 -1.33 -10.70 2.54
N CYS A 258 -1.55 -10.02 1.41
CA CYS A 258 -1.49 -8.56 1.31
C CYS A 258 -2.55 -7.89 2.20
N SER A 259 -3.79 -8.39 2.22
CA SER A 259 -4.85 -7.89 3.11
C SER A 259 -4.47 -8.03 4.59
N GLY A 260 -3.87 -9.16 4.98
CA GLY A 260 -3.39 -9.39 6.34
C GLY A 260 -2.26 -8.47 6.75
N LEU A 261 -1.30 -8.22 5.86
CA LEU A 261 -0.23 -7.23 6.07
C LEU A 261 -0.74 -5.79 6.16
N MET A 262 -1.71 -5.40 5.32
CA MET A 262 -2.31 -4.06 5.42
C MET A 262 -3.03 -3.87 6.76
N VAL A 263 -3.80 -4.87 7.22
CA VAL A 263 -4.47 -4.84 8.53
C VAL A 263 -3.44 -4.87 9.68
N LEU A 264 -2.34 -5.60 9.55
CA LEU A 264 -1.21 -5.54 10.49
C LEU A 264 -0.62 -4.12 10.57
N GLY A 265 -0.42 -3.46 9.42
CA GLY A 265 0.00 -2.07 9.35
C GLY A 265 -0.92 -1.13 10.12
N MET A 266 -2.24 -1.31 10.01
CA MET A 266 -3.23 -0.55 10.80
C MET A 266 -3.07 -0.77 12.31
N ALA A 267 -2.86 -2.01 12.77
CA ALA A 267 -2.62 -2.31 14.19
C ALA A 267 -1.33 -1.66 14.69
N LEU A 268 -0.24 -1.80 13.92
CA LEU A 268 1.07 -1.22 14.24
C LEU A 268 1.03 0.31 14.29
N TRP A 269 0.23 0.95 13.43
CA TRP A 269 -0.02 2.39 13.46
C TRP A 269 -0.78 2.83 14.71
N LYS A 270 -1.88 2.14 15.06
CA LYS A 270 -2.65 2.46 16.28
C LYS A 270 -1.84 2.27 17.57
N GLN A 271 -0.75 1.48 17.55
CA GLN A 271 0.21 1.34 18.65
C GLN A 271 1.44 2.27 18.55
N GLY A 272 1.50 3.18 17.57
CA GLY A 272 2.55 4.20 17.48
C GLY A 272 3.90 3.71 16.94
N TYR A 273 4.04 2.46 16.45
CA TYR A 273 5.35 1.94 16.01
C TYR A 273 5.93 2.67 14.79
N PHE A 274 5.10 3.29 13.94
CA PHE A 274 5.55 4.13 12.83
C PHE A 274 6.10 5.50 13.29
N GLU A 275 5.96 5.85 14.57
CA GLU A 275 6.47 7.09 15.16
C GLU A 275 7.62 6.80 16.13
N GLN A 276 7.46 5.78 16.99
CA GLN A 276 8.38 5.45 18.08
C GLN A 276 9.38 4.34 17.72
N GLY A 277 9.00 3.42 16.83
CA GLY A 277 9.72 2.18 16.55
C GLY A 277 9.55 1.11 17.63
N PHE A 278 9.92 -0.13 17.32
CA PHE A 278 9.89 -1.27 18.24
C PHE A 278 10.88 -1.17 19.41
N SER A 279 10.65 -1.91 20.50
CA SER A 279 11.61 -2.07 21.60
C SER A 279 12.76 -3.00 21.25
N GLN A 280 13.86 -2.95 22.01
CA GLN A 280 15.04 -3.81 21.78
C GLN A 280 14.68 -5.31 21.86
N THR A 281 13.83 -5.72 22.80
CA THR A 281 13.37 -7.11 22.94
C THR A 281 12.51 -7.55 21.75
N GLN A 282 11.72 -6.64 21.15
CA GLN A 282 10.97 -6.92 19.93
C GLN A 282 11.91 -7.04 18.73
N LEU A 283 12.91 -6.16 18.60
CA LEU A 283 13.92 -6.25 17.55
C LEU A 283 14.73 -7.54 17.61
N LEU A 284 15.15 -7.99 18.80
CA LEU A 284 15.86 -9.25 18.97
C LEU A 284 14.98 -10.44 18.52
N LYS A 285 13.68 -10.43 18.83
CA LYS A 285 12.73 -11.43 18.34
C LYS A 285 12.55 -11.38 16.82
N PHE A 286 12.47 -10.19 16.22
CA PHE A 286 12.39 -10.06 14.76
C PHE A 286 13.69 -10.46 14.06
N ALA A 287 14.86 -10.12 14.62
CA ALA A 287 16.15 -10.52 14.08
C ALA A 287 16.33 -12.04 14.11
N ALA A 288 16.03 -12.69 15.25
CA ALA A 288 16.03 -14.13 15.38
C ALA A 288 15.03 -14.81 14.43
N ALA A 289 13.78 -14.33 14.38
CA ALA A 289 12.76 -14.87 13.48
C ALA A 289 13.14 -14.71 12.01
N SER A 290 13.67 -13.56 11.61
CA SER A 290 14.12 -13.32 10.25
C SER A 290 15.30 -14.20 9.87
N LEU A 291 16.30 -14.36 10.76
CA LEU A 291 17.45 -15.21 10.51
C LEU A 291 17.05 -16.67 10.37
N LEU A 292 16.25 -17.19 11.31
CA LEU A 292 15.81 -18.59 11.31
C LEU A 292 14.91 -18.91 10.11
N LEU A 293 13.96 -18.03 9.77
CA LEU A 293 13.05 -18.28 8.65
C LEU A 293 13.72 -18.09 7.29
N SER A 294 14.65 -17.13 7.13
CA SER A 294 15.42 -17.00 5.88
C SER A 294 16.46 -18.12 5.72
N ALA A 295 17.05 -18.61 6.81
CA ALA A 295 17.90 -19.81 6.76
C ALA A 295 17.11 -21.05 6.34
N LEU A 296 15.86 -21.20 6.81
CA LEU A 296 14.95 -22.26 6.39
C LEU A 296 14.53 -22.12 4.91
N ASP A 297 14.18 -20.92 4.45
CA ASP A 297 13.90 -20.61 3.04
C ASP A 297 15.09 -21.00 2.13
N CYS A 298 16.30 -20.51 2.43
CA CYS A 298 17.51 -20.90 1.69
C CYS A 298 17.76 -22.42 1.73
N GLY A 299 17.64 -23.06 2.90
CA GLY A 299 17.86 -24.50 3.06
C GLY A 299 16.87 -25.36 2.28
N LEU A 300 15.62 -24.91 2.15
CA LEU A 300 14.60 -25.54 1.31
C LEU A 300 14.85 -25.29 -0.18
N ARG A 301 15.15 -24.05 -0.57
CA ARG A 301 15.38 -23.62 -1.95
C ARG A 301 16.51 -24.41 -2.61
N TYR A 302 17.66 -24.50 -1.92
CA TYR A 302 18.87 -25.18 -2.40
C TYR A 302 18.98 -26.64 -1.90
N SER A 303 17.86 -27.27 -1.49
CA SER A 303 17.84 -28.65 -1.00
C SER A 303 18.08 -29.72 -2.09
N GLY A 304 18.04 -29.35 -3.37
CA GLY A 304 18.06 -30.27 -4.50
C GLY A 304 16.76 -31.07 -4.70
N ASN A 305 15.74 -30.88 -3.86
CA ASN A 305 14.44 -31.51 -4.00
C ASN A 305 13.40 -30.50 -4.52
N ALA A 306 12.75 -30.81 -5.65
CA ALA A 306 11.81 -29.90 -6.31
C ALA A 306 10.62 -29.48 -5.43
N THR A 307 10.05 -30.39 -4.63
CA THR A 307 8.91 -30.10 -3.74
C THR A 307 9.33 -29.21 -2.57
N LEU A 308 10.50 -29.48 -1.96
CA LEU A 308 11.04 -28.63 -0.90
C LEU A 308 11.43 -27.24 -1.43
N SER A 309 12.01 -27.16 -2.63
CA SER A 309 12.35 -25.89 -3.27
C SER A 309 11.10 -25.05 -3.56
N GLN A 310 10.01 -25.65 -4.06
CA GLN A 310 8.72 -24.97 -4.20
C GLN A 310 8.15 -24.50 -2.83
N ALA A 311 8.31 -25.30 -1.78
CA ALA A 311 7.88 -24.93 -0.43
C ALA A 311 8.66 -23.75 0.19
N SER A 312 9.84 -23.43 -0.35
CA SER A 312 10.62 -22.25 0.09
C SER A 312 9.83 -20.95 -0.07
N ALA A 313 9.03 -20.79 -1.13
CA ALA A 313 8.26 -19.57 -1.38
C ALA A 313 7.23 -19.24 -0.29
N ALA A 314 6.63 -20.28 0.33
CA ALA A 314 5.73 -20.12 1.47
C ALA A 314 6.48 -19.65 2.73
N ILE A 315 7.70 -20.16 2.96
CA ILE A 315 8.56 -19.73 4.08
C ILE A 315 9.11 -18.32 3.85
N MET A 316 9.57 -18.02 2.64
CA MET A 316 10.00 -16.68 2.19
C MET A 316 8.96 -15.62 2.55
N THR A 317 7.69 -15.92 2.25
CA THR A 317 6.53 -15.06 2.50
C THR A 317 6.38 -14.70 3.99
N ILE A 318 6.61 -15.66 4.90
CA ILE A 318 6.55 -15.41 6.36
C ILE A 318 7.84 -14.76 6.89
N SER A 319 9.01 -15.14 6.36
CA SER A 319 10.31 -14.54 6.73
C SER A 319 10.38 -13.03 6.40
N ALA A 320 9.65 -12.58 5.37
CA ALA A 320 9.61 -11.19 4.96
C ALA A 320 9.01 -10.24 6.02
N ILE A 321 8.09 -10.73 6.87
CA ILE A 321 7.37 -9.91 7.86
C ILE A 321 8.31 -9.33 8.94
N PRO A 322 9.11 -10.14 9.68
CA PRO A 322 10.02 -9.61 10.69
C PRO A 322 11.11 -8.70 10.08
N MET A 323 11.66 -9.02 8.90
CA MET A 323 12.63 -8.13 8.25
C MET A 323 12.02 -6.78 7.84
N ALA A 324 10.78 -6.78 7.32
CA ALA A 324 10.06 -5.54 7.04
C ALA A 324 9.83 -4.70 8.31
N ALA A 325 9.59 -5.33 9.47
CA ALA A 325 9.51 -4.65 10.77
C ALA A 325 10.86 -4.05 11.22
N ILE A 326 11.99 -4.71 10.92
CA ILE A 326 13.33 -4.18 11.16
C ILE A 326 13.58 -2.95 10.26
N TYR A 327 13.25 -3.01 8.97
CA TYR A 327 13.38 -1.87 8.04
C TYR A 327 12.50 -0.69 8.45
N LEU A 328 11.27 -0.96 8.91
CA LEU A 328 10.41 0.05 9.53
C LEU A 328 11.11 0.72 10.72
N HIS A 329 11.64 -0.05 11.67
CA HIS A 329 12.34 0.50 12.84
C HIS A 329 13.53 1.37 12.45
N ILE A 330 14.40 0.89 11.56
CA ILE A 330 15.61 1.59 11.13
C ILE A 330 15.23 2.97 10.56
N ILE A 331 14.26 3.03 9.63
CA ILE A 331 13.83 4.29 9.05
C ILE A 331 13.15 5.20 10.09
N VAL A 332 12.37 4.66 11.03
CA VAL A 332 11.77 5.46 12.12
C VAL A 332 12.85 6.08 13.02
N LYS A 333 13.89 5.33 13.41
CA LYS A 333 14.97 5.87 14.26
C LYS A 333 15.92 6.82 13.53
N LEU A 334 16.11 6.65 12.22
CA LEU A 334 16.92 7.57 11.40
C LEU A 334 16.16 8.84 11.02
N CYS A 335 14.89 8.73 10.63
CA CYS A 335 14.06 9.86 10.21
C CYS A 335 13.52 10.67 11.39
N GLN A 336 13.13 10.02 12.49
CA GLN A 336 12.64 10.67 13.73
C GLN A 336 11.47 11.65 13.48
N ASN A 337 10.66 11.35 12.48
CA ASN A 337 9.60 12.20 11.94
C ASN A 337 10.06 13.62 11.52
N ASN A 338 11.35 13.82 11.28
CA ASN A 338 11.94 15.11 10.91
C ASN A 338 11.95 15.28 9.37
N PRO A 339 11.35 16.36 8.81
CA PRO A 339 11.25 16.56 7.36
C PRO A 339 12.60 16.81 6.66
N LEU A 340 13.69 17.08 7.41
CA LEU A 340 15.04 17.26 6.89
C LEU A 340 15.84 15.94 6.86
N LYS A 341 15.53 14.98 7.74
CA LYS A 341 16.24 13.68 7.79
C LYS A 341 15.70 12.72 6.75
N LEU A 342 16.58 12.05 6.01
CA LEU A 342 16.21 11.18 4.88
C LEU A 342 15.28 11.88 3.84
N GLN A 343 15.38 13.21 3.69
CA GLN A 343 14.50 14.01 2.83
C GLN A 343 14.41 13.46 1.40
N TRP A 344 15.51 12.93 0.87
CA TRP A 344 15.56 12.34 -0.47
C TRP A 344 14.64 11.12 -0.60
N LEU A 345 14.67 10.25 0.39
CA LEU A 345 13.83 9.06 0.48
C LEU A 345 12.37 9.44 0.72
N GLN A 346 12.12 10.44 1.59
CA GLN A 346 10.79 11.02 1.74
C GLN A 346 10.24 11.48 0.40
N ASN A 347 11.03 12.18 -0.41
CA ASN A 347 10.63 12.73 -1.71
C ASN A 347 10.22 11.63 -2.71
N VAL A 348 10.96 10.52 -2.79
CA VAL A 348 10.55 9.31 -3.54
C VAL A 348 9.18 8.82 -3.05
N GLY A 349 8.97 8.72 -1.74
CA GLY A 349 7.69 8.33 -1.16
C GLY A 349 6.50 9.27 -1.42
N LYS A 350 6.73 10.52 -1.87
CA LYS A 350 5.67 11.48 -2.28
C LYS A 350 5.21 11.24 -3.72
N LEU A 351 6.04 10.57 -4.51
CA LEU A 351 5.89 10.33 -5.95
C LEU A 351 5.74 8.81 -6.25
N SER A 352 5.30 8.02 -5.26
CA SER A 352 5.44 6.57 -5.31
C SER A 352 4.64 5.88 -6.41
N LEU A 353 3.49 6.42 -6.81
CA LEU A 353 2.68 5.87 -7.90
C LEU A 353 3.31 6.23 -9.26
N SER A 354 3.75 7.49 -9.42
CA SER A 354 4.40 7.95 -10.65
C SER A 354 5.75 7.25 -10.89
N LEU A 355 6.54 7.06 -9.83
CA LEU A 355 7.83 6.36 -9.90
C LEU A 355 7.70 4.84 -10.08
N TYR A 356 6.64 4.21 -9.54
CA TYR A 356 6.35 2.79 -9.80
C TYR A 356 6.02 2.51 -11.27
N ILE A 357 5.18 3.34 -11.89
CA ILE A 357 4.88 3.21 -13.32
C ILE A 357 6.14 3.51 -14.16
N LEU A 358 6.96 4.49 -13.75
CA LEU A 358 8.24 4.77 -14.39
C LEU A 358 9.23 3.59 -14.28
N GLN A 359 9.28 2.86 -13.15
CA GLN A 359 10.07 1.63 -13.01
C GLN A 359 9.67 0.60 -14.08
N SER A 360 8.37 0.39 -14.27
CA SER A 360 7.86 -0.56 -15.26
C SER A 360 8.17 -0.13 -16.69
N ILE A 361 7.99 1.15 -17.02
CA ILE A 361 8.38 1.70 -18.33
C ILE A 361 9.87 1.49 -18.57
N ILE A 362 10.74 1.80 -17.60
CA ILE A 362 12.19 1.63 -17.74
C ILE A 362 12.57 0.17 -17.92
N GLY A 363 12.15 -0.72 -17.01
CA GLY A 363 12.57 -2.12 -17.02
C GLY A 363 12.08 -2.88 -18.26
N VAL A 364 10.83 -2.67 -18.67
CA VAL A 364 10.26 -3.25 -19.90
C VAL A 364 10.93 -2.67 -21.15
N SER A 365 11.18 -1.36 -21.20
CA SER A 365 11.87 -0.74 -22.35
C SER A 365 13.28 -1.30 -22.52
N LEU A 366 14.04 -1.39 -21.43
CA LEU A 366 15.40 -1.91 -21.45
C LEU A 366 15.42 -3.38 -21.85
N LEU A 367 14.70 -4.25 -21.13
CA LEU A 367 14.83 -5.70 -21.27
C LEU A 367 14.09 -6.30 -22.47
N ARG A 368 13.11 -5.61 -23.06
CA ARG A 368 12.31 -6.17 -24.18
C ARG A 368 12.53 -5.49 -25.52
N PHE A 369 13.09 -4.28 -25.54
CA PHE A 369 13.17 -3.46 -26.76
C PHE A 369 14.53 -2.83 -27.03
N ILE A 370 15.25 -2.36 -26.00
CA ILE A 370 16.54 -1.67 -26.19
C ILE A 370 17.70 -2.67 -26.12
N PHE A 371 17.67 -3.59 -25.15
CA PHE A 371 18.69 -4.61 -24.89
C PHE A 371 18.04 -5.99 -24.62
N PRO A 372 17.28 -6.55 -25.59
CA PRO A 372 16.63 -7.86 -25.42
C PRO A 372 17.60 -9.01 -25.13
N GLU A 373 18.86 -8.90 -25.53
CA GLU A 373 19.92 -9.86 -25.25
C GLU A 373 20.21 -10.02 -23.75
N TRP A 374 19.95 -8.99 -22.92
CA TRP A 374 20.14 -9.07 -21.47
C TRP A 374 19.29 -10.16 -20.81
N GLN A 375 18.15 -10.54 -21.39
CA GLN A 375 17.36 -11.67 -20.90
C GLN A 375 18.17 -12.99 -20.96
N SER A 376 18.96 -13.16 -22.02
CA SER A 376 19.79 -14.34 -22.27
C SER A 376 21.22 -14.25 -21.73
N GLU A 377 21.71 -13.06 -21.40
CA GLU A 377 23.10 -12.84 -20.96
C GLU A 377 23.24 -12.49 -19.47
N PHE A 378 22.28 -11.79 -18.86
CA PHE A 378 22.43 -11.30 -17.49
C PHE A 378 22.36 -12.43 -16.44
N ASN A 379 23.20 -12.30 -15.43
CA ASN A 379 23.19 -13.05 -14.18
C ASN A 379 22.43 -12.24 -13.11
N LEU A 380 22.15 -12.84 -11.94
CA LEU A 380 21.43 -12.13 -10.88
C LEU A 380 22.16 -10.86 -10.40
N ILE A 381 23.50 -10.84 -10.46
CA ILE A 381 24.29 -9.66 -10.11
C ILE A 381 24.07 -8.48 -11.09
N ASP A 382 23.87 -8.77 -12.37
CA ASP A 382 23.69 -7.75 -13.40
C ASP A 382 22.31 -7.08 -13.26
N TYR A 383 21.27 -7.88 -12.97
CA TYR A 383 19.96 -7.38 -12.58
C TYR A 383 19.98 -6.56 -11.27
N LEU A 384 20.75 -7.00 -10.27
CA LEU A 384 20.93 -6.26 -9.00
C LEU A 384 21.60 -4.89 -9.24
N LEU A 385 22.63 -4.83 -10.08
CA LEU A 385 23.34 -3.60 -10.45
C LEU A 385 22.45 -2.67 -11.29
N LEU A 386 21.69 -3.20 -12.25
CA LEU A 386 20.72 -2.45 -13.04
C LEU A 386 19.64 -1.83 -12.13
N ALA A 387 19.08 -2.62 -11.21
CA ALA A 387 18.10 -2.14 -10.25
C ALA A 387 18.65 -1.04 -9.33
N LEU A 388 19.90 -1.19 -8.86
CA LEU A 388 20.58 -0.16 -8.07
C LEU A 388 20.78 1.14 -8.87
N GLY A 389 21.20 1.05 -10.13
CA GLY A 389 21.36 2.19 -11.03
C GLY A 389 20.06 2.96 -11.26
N VAL A 390 18.96 2.24 -11.56
CA VAL A 390 17.64 2.85 -11.70
C VAL A 390 17.14 3.45 -10.38
N ALA A 391 17.34 2.77 -9.24
CA ALA A 391 16.97 3.30 -7.93
C ALA A 391 17.72 4.61 -7.58
N ALA A 392 19.03 4.68 -7.89
CA ALA A 392 19.82 5.89 -7.75
C ALA A 392 19.34 7.02 -8.67
N ALA A 393 19.03 6.72 -9.94
CA ALA A 393 18.43 7.67 -10.86
C ALA A 393 17.07 8.18 -10.36
N GLN A 394 16.20 7.30 -9.86
CA GLN A 394 14.90 7.68 -9.29
C GLN A 394 15.02 8.55 -8.03
N LEU A 395 16.02 8.30 -7.18
CA LEU A 395 16.35 9.18 -6.06
C LEU A 395 16.69 10.60 -6.55
N VAL A 396 17.54 10.76 -7.57
CA VAL A 396 17.86 12.08 -8.15
C VAL A 396 16.63 12.71 -8.80
N ILE A 397 15.92 11.99 -9.67
CA ILE A 397 14.71 12.46 -10.37
C ILE A 397 13.67 12.96 -9.37
N ALA A 398 13.38 12.20 -8.31
CA ALA A 398 12.42 12.60 -7.29
C ALA A 398 12.81 13.94 -6.62
N ASN A 399 14.09 14.13 -6.32
CA ASN A 399 14.61 15.30 -5.62
C ASN A 399 14.73 16.55 -6.50
N VAL A 400 14.91 16.38 -7.81
CA VAL A 400 14.81 17.46 -8.79
C VAL A 400 13.33 17.82 -9.02
N TYR A 401 12.48 16.80 -9.25
CA TYR A 401 11.06 16.98 -9.59
C TYR A 401 10.30 17.75 -8.50
N VAL A 402 10.49 17.42 -7.21
CA VAL A 402 9.77 18.11 -6.12
C VAL A 402 10.15 19.58 -5.91
N ARG A 403 11.25 20.07 -6.51
CA ARG A 403 11.60 21.50 -6.49
C ARG A 403 10.60 22.32 -7.32
N VAL A 404 10.06 21.73 -8.37
CA VAL A 404 9.10 22.37 -9.30
C VAL A 404 7.66 21.95 -8.98
N PHE A 405 7.42 20.66 -8.73
CA PHE A 405 6.08 20.09 -8.60
C PHE A 405 5.84 19.43 -7.24
N LYS A 406 4.86 19.92 -6.48
CA LYS A 406 4.54 19.44 -5.12
C LYS A 406 3.95 18.02 -5.03
N GLN A 407 3.67 17.38 -6.18
CA GLN A 407 3.01 16.08 -6.30
C GLN A 407 3.24 15.51 -7.70
N GLY A 408 3.41 14.19 -7.84
CA GLY A 408 3.58 13.52 -9.13
C GLY A 408 2.31 13.49 -10.00
N PRO A 409 2.45 13.27 -11.31
CA PRO A 409 1.35 13.34 -12.28
C PRO A 409 0.25 12.32 -11.99
N LEU A 410 0.59 11.06 -11.72
CA LEU A 410 -0.40 10.01 -11.48
C LEU A 410 -1.08 10.15 -10.12
N GLU A 411 -0.37 10.63 -9.09
CA GLU A 411 -1.00 10.94 -7.81
C GLU A 411 -1.97 12.12 -7.93
N LYS A 412 -1.65 13.11 -8.77
CA LYS A 412 -2.53 14.25 -9.07
C LYS A 412 -3.77 13.77 -9.81
N LEU A 413 -3.61 12.96 -10.87
CA LEU A 413 -4.69 12.36 -11.63
C LEU A 413 -5.61 11.51 -10.74
N LEU A 414 -5.04 10.57 -9.96
CA LEU A 414 -5.80 9.73 -9.02
C LEU A 414 -6.58 10.55 -7.99
N ARG A 415 -6.02 11.68 -7.50
CA ARG A 415 -6.74 12.58 -6.59
C ARG A 415 -7.91 13.29 -7.26
N LEU A 416 -7.77 13.68 -8.53
CA LEU A 416 -8.85 14.32 -9.29
C LEU A 416 -10.00 13.33 -9.56
N LEU A 417 -9.66 12.13 -10.02
CA LEU A 417 -10.61 11.05 -10.33
C LEU A 417 -11.32 10.47 -9.10
N ALA A 418 -10.69 10.55 -7.92
CA ALA A 418 -11.29 10.13 -6.65
C ALA A 418 -12.27 11.14 -6.05
N LYS A 419 -12.39 12.37 -6.58
CA LYS A 419 -13.40 13.32 -6.11
C LYS A 419 -14.80 12.79 -6.48
N PRO A 420 -15.80 12.88 -5.58
CA PRO A 420 -17.18 12.66 -5.99
C PRO A 420 -17.53 13.72 -7.05
N LYS A 421 -18.22 13.31 -8.12
CA LYS A 421 -18.89 14.26 -9.00
C LYS A 421 -19.96 14.95 -8.16
N LEU A 422 -19.85 16.26 -7.99
CA LEU A 422 -21.00 17.06 -7.56
C LEU A 422 -22.03 16.94 -8.67
N GLN A 423 -23.22 16.43 -8.33
CA GLN A 423 -24.40 16.45 -9.18
C GLN A 423 -25.19 17.72 -8.89
#